data_AF-A0A814XVL3-F1
#
_entry.id   AF-A0A814XVL3-F1
#
_cell.length_a   1.000
_cell.length_b   1.000
_cell.length_c   1.000
_cell.angle_alpha   90.00
_cell.angle_beta   90.00
_cell.angle_gamma   90.00
#
_symmetry.space_group_name_H-M   'P 1'
#
loop_
_entity.id
_entity.type
_entity.pdbx_description
1 polymer ?
#
loop_
_entity_poly.entity_id
_entity_poly.type
_entity_poly.pdbx_seq_one_letter_code
_entity_poly.pdbx_strand_id
1 'polypeptide(L)'
;MESRLSKNIRTVNKRVADNRKLEEEWAKYVSISQQLTKENDTMTVSLSLTPFMSNALHEFWRYERSLTTPPCAEHAIWTIFRTLIILLDYQFNPFSHDLFYESYRGSQPLYYRRIYRSFKNKIISTRPDQNSFGIFYKQIFLFPILDKNLLSAQVQSSA
;
A
#
# COMPACT_ATOMS: atom_id res chain seq x y z
N MET A 1 -3.56 -8.06 37.90
CA MET A 1 -2.59 -8.75 37.02
C MET A 1 -3.40 -9.51 35.96
N GLU A 2 -3.54 -9.00 34.74
CA GLU A 2 -4.33 -9.72 33.70
C GLU A 2 -3.64 -11.04 33.30
N SER A 3 -4.39 -12.14 33.30
CA SER A 3 -3.89 -13.46 32.92
C SER A 3 -3.48 -13.52 31.45
N ARG A 4 -2.51 -14.37 31.12
CA ARG A 4 -2.05 -14.57 29.73
C ARG A 4 -3.20 -14.97 28.78
N LEU A 5 -4.17 -15.73 29.30
CA LEU A 5 -5.37 -16.16 28.57
C LEU A 5 -6.25 -14.96 28.18
N SER A 6 -6.51 -14.02 29.11
CA SER A 6 -7.29 -12.80 28.84
C SER A 6 -6.69 -11.97 27.71
N LYS A 7 -5.35 -11.78 27.75
CA LYS A 7 -4.62 -11.02 26.72
C LYS A 7 -4.69 -11.69 25.34
N ASN A 8 -4.56 -13.01 25.29
CA ASN A 8 -4.63 -13.76 24.03
C ASN A 8 -6.02 -13.67 23.40
N ILE A 9 -7.08 -13.89 24.18
CA ILE A 9 -8.46 -13.80 23.70
C ILE A 9 -8.76 -12.39 23.17
N ARG A 10 -8.36 -11.34 23.91
CA ARG A 10 -8.53 -9.94 23.45
C ARG A 10 -7.80 -9.67 22.14
N THR A 11 -6.59 -10.20 21.99
CA THR A 11 -5.78 -10.03 20.76
C THR A 11 -6.41 -10.72 19.56
N VAL A 12 -6.93 -11.94 19.74
CA VAL A 12 -7.63 -12.69 18.69
C VAL A 12 -8.90 -11.97 18.27
N ASN A 13 -9.75 -11.57 19.22
CA ASN A 13 -11.00 -10.86 18.93
C ASN A 13 -10.76 -9.54 18.19
N LYS A 14 -9.71 -8.80 18.58
CA LYS A 14 -9.32 -7.58 17.87
C LYS A 14 -8.94 -7.87 16.41
N ARG A 15 -8.11 -8.88 16.15
CA ARG A 15 -7.72 -9.26 14.77
C ARG A 15 -8.94 -9.66 13.93
N VAL A 16 -9.86 -10.43 14.49
CA VAL A 16 -11.09 -10.83 13.80
C VAL A 16 -11.94 -9.61 13.44
N ALA A 17 -12.12 -8.68 14.39
CA ALA A 17 -12.88 -7.46 14.15
C ALA A 17 -12.22 -6.53 13.10
N ASP A 18 -10.89 -6.41 13.13
CA ASP A 18 -10.15 -5.59 12.18
C ASP A 18 -10.22 -6.18 10.76
N ASN A 19 -10.09 -7.50 10.62
CA ASN A 19 -10.26 -8.18 9.34
C ASN A 19 -11.66 -7.96 8.78
N ARG A 20 -12.71 -8.10 9.61
CA ARG A 20 -14.08 -7.86 9.16
C ARG A 20 -14.29 -6.44 8.64
N LYS A 21 -13.75 -5.42 9.33
CA LYS A 21 -13.83 -4.03 8.87
C LYS A 21 -13.07 -3.81 7.56
N LEU A 22 -11.93 -4.46 7.39
CA LEU A 22 -11.15 -4.42 6.15
C LEU A 22 -11.98 -5.01 4.99
N GLU A 23 -12.61 -6.16 5.18
CA GLU A 23 -13.43 -6.81 4.16
C GLU A 23 -14.65 -5.97 3.79
N GLU A 24 -15.37 -5.44 4.78
CA GLU A 24 -16.53 -4.56 4.60
C GLU A 24 -16.17 -3.30 3.80
N GLU A 25 -15.01 -2.69 4.08
CA GLU A 25 -14.56 -1.50 3.35
C GLU A 25 -14.01 -1.87 1.97
N TRP A 26 -13.25 -2.96 1.81
CA TRP A 26 -12.75 -3.42 0.51
C TRP A 26 -13.89 -3.75 -0.47
N ALA A 27 -14.98 -4.32 0.01
CA ALA A 27 -16.16 -4.60 -0.81
C ALA A 27 -16.72 -3.33 -1.48
N LYS A 28 -16.61 -2.16 -0.83
CA LYS A 28 -17.01 -0.88 -1.42
C LYS A 28 -16.14 -0.52 -2.62
N TYR A 29 -14.82 -0.66 -2.51
CA TYR A 29 -13.89 -0.41 -3.62
C TYR A 29 -14.23 -1.29 -4.82
N VAL A 30 -14.45 -2.59 -4.61
CA VAL A 30 -14.84 -3.52 -5.68
C VAL A 30 -16.18 -3.12 -6.32
N SER A 31 -17.18 -2.73 -5.51
CA SER A 31 -18.48 -2.32 -6.06
C SER A 31 -18.41 -1.06 -6.93
N ILE A 32 -17.51 -0.13 -6.60
CA ILE A 32 -17.29 1.10 -7.37
C ILE A 32 -16.52 0.78 -8.65
N SER A 33 -15.53 -0.10 -8.54
CA SER A 33 -14.68 -0.50 -9.65
C SER A 33 -15.48 -1.18 -10.77
N GLN A 34 -16.57 -1.87 -10.44
CA GLN A 34 -17.52 -2.44 -11.41
C GLN A 34 -18.41 -1.40 -12.11
N GLN A 35 -18.58 -0.21 -11.53
CA GLN A 35 -19.43 0.85 -12.08
C GLN A 35 -18.64 1.81 -12.99
N LEU A 36 -17.35 2.01 -12.70
CA LEU A 36 -16.45 2.86 -13.48
C LEU A 36 -15.82 2.03 -14.62
N THR A 37 -16.49 2.01 -15.77
CA THR A 37 -16.08 1.15 -16.90
C THR A 37 -15.34 1.91 -17.99
N LYS A 38 -15.45 3.24 -18.02
CA LYS A 38 -14.79 4.12 -19.00
C LYS A 38 -13.76 5.02 -18.31
N GLU A 39 -12.74 5.42 -19.04
CA GLU A 39 -11.62 6.23 -18.52
C GLU A 39 -12.05 7.58 -17.91
N ASN A 40 -13.14 8.18 -18.40
CA ASN A 40 -13.65 9.48 -17.95
C ASN A 40 -14.84 9.36 -16.99
N ASP A 41 -15.19 8.15 -16.54
CA ASP A 41 -16.25 7.99 -15.56
C ASP A 41 -15.78 8.54 -14.21
N THR A 42 -16.62 9.33 -13.55
CA THR A 42 -16.34 9.91 -12.24
C THR A 42 -17.47 9.62 -11.27
N MET A 43 -17.14 9.28 -10.03
CA MET A 43 -18.11 9.04 -8.96
C MET A 43 -17.59 9.64 -7.66
N THR A 44 -18.49 10.26 -6.88
CA THR A 44 -18.18 10.72 -5.52
C THR A 44 -18.57 9.65 -4.53
N VAL A 45 -17.59 9.21 -3.73
CA VAL A 45 -17.75 8.10 -2.78
C VAL A 45 -17.07 8.45 -1.46
N SER A 46 -17.65 7.99 -0.35
CA SER A 46 -17.04 8.10 0.96
C SER A 46 -16.36 6.79 1.32
N LEU A 47 -15.03 6.76 1.24
CA LEU A 47 -14.20 5.59 1.51
C LEU A 47 -13.31 5.83 2.73
N SER A 48 -13.12 4.79 3.55
CA SER A 48 -12.24 4.85 4.71
C SER A 48 -10.89 4.18 4.41
N LEU A 49 -9.79 4.89 4.67
CA LEU A 49 -8.45 4.30 4.59
C LEU A 49 -8.03 3.60 5.87
N THR A 50 -8.68 3.90 6.99
CA THR A 50 -8.33 3.40 8.33
C THR A 50 -8.21 1.88 8.43
N PRO A 51 -9.10 1.05 7.84
CA PRO A 51 -8.96 -0.41 7.91
C PRO A 51 -7.77 -0.96 7.12
N PHE A 52 -7.34 -0.26 6.07
CA PHE A 52 -6.18 -0.63 5.26
C PHE A 52 -4.87 -0.21 5.92
N MET A 53 -4.93 0.77 6.82
CA MET A 53 -3.78 1.16 7.61
C MET A 53 -3.50 0.06 8.64
N SER A 54 -2.31 -0.52 8.56
CA SER A 54 -1.88 -1.52 9.53
C SER A 54 -1.99 -0.97 10.95
N ASN A 55 -2.43 -1.81 11.89
CA ASN A 55 -2.34 -1.53 13.32
C ASN A 55 -0.89 -1.22 13.81
N ALA A 56 0.12 -1.52 12.98
CA ALA A 56 1.54 -1.33 13.26
C ALA A 56 2.19 -0.29 12.32
N LEU A 57 1.62 0.91 12.23
CA LEU A 57 2.21 2.05 11.47
C LEU A 57 3.60 2.49 11.95
N HIS A 58 4.05 1.98 13.10
CA HIS A 58 5.35 2.29 13.67
C HIS A 58 6.47 1.38 13.12
N GLU A 59 6.16 0.32 12.37
CA GLU A 59 7.15 -0.55 11.74
C GLU A 59 7.15 -0.35 10.22
N PHE A 60 8.16 0.34 9.70
CA PHE A 60 8.28 0.64 8.29
C PHE A 60 9.74 0.74 7.85
N TRP A 61 9.95 0.61 6.54
CA TRP A 61 11.13 1.07 5.83
C TRP A 61 10.86 2.44 5.19
N ARG A 62 11.89 3.28 5.11
CA ARG A 62 11.84 4.62 4.52
C ARG A 62 13.04 4.82 3.60
N TYR A 63 12.83 5.27 2.38
CA TYR A 63 13.92 5.56 1.44
C TYR A 63 13.48 6.51 0.34
N GLU A 64 14.46 7.10 -0.33
CA GLU A 64 14.24 8.03 -1.42
C GLU A 64 14.26 7.32 -2.78
N ARG A 65 13.29 7.62 -3.65
CA ARG A 65 13.13 6.98 -4.97
C ARG A 65 12.35 7.89 -5.92
N SER A 66 12.32 7.52 -7.20
CA SER A 66 11.44 8.13 -8.19
C SER A 66 9.96 7.74 -8.02
N LEU A 67 9.08 8.48 -8.67
CA LEU A 67 7.75 8.01 -9.03
C LEU A 67 7.84 6.75 -9.91
N THR A 68 6.84 5.87 -9.81
CA THR A 68 6.76 4.62 -10.60
C THR A 68 6.03 4.78 -11.93
N THR A 69 5.48 5.96 -12.19
CA THR A 69 4.85 6.35 -13.45
C THR A 69 5.64 7.49 -14.11
N PRO A 70 5.65 7.58 -15.45
CA PRO A 70 6.21 8.73 -16.15
C PRO A 70 5.66 10.06 -15.59
N PRO A 71 6.48 11.12 -15.46
CA PRO A 71 7.85 11.27 -15.96
C PRO A 71 8.94 10.68 -15.03
N CYS A 72 8.57 9.82 -14.07
CA CYS A 72 9.52 9.17 -13.16
C CYS A 72 10.35 10.18 -12.32
N ALA A 73 9.74 11.28 -11.90
CA ALA A 73 10.40 12.32 -11.12
C ALA A 73 11.06 11.74 -9.85
N GLU A 74 12.28 12.19 -9.56
CA GLU A 74 13.08 11.71 -8.43
C GLU A 74 12.73 12.41 -7.11
N HIS A 75 13.40 12.00 -6.03
CA HIS A 75 13.31 12.60 -4.69
C HIS A 75 11.96 12.41 -3.96
N ALA A 76 11.14 11.45 -4.38
CA ALA A 76 9.97 11.03 -3.61
C ALA A 76 10.40 10.20 -2.40
N ILE A 77 9.80 10.48 -1.23
CA ILE A 77 10.05 9.73 0.00
C ILE A 77 9.05 8.57 0.12
N TRP A 78 9.55 7.35 -0.02
CA TRP A 78 8.74 6.13 0.07
C TRP A 78 8.74 5.59 1.49
N THR A 79 7.54 5.27 2.00
CA THR A 79 7.33 4.55 3.27
C THR A 79 6.67 3.22 2.97
N ILE A 80 7.31 2.11 3.35
CA ILE A 80 6.77 0.76 3.18
C ILE A 80 6.55 0.18 4.57
N PHE A 81 5.29 -0.07 4.95
CA PHE A 81 4.97 -0.68 6.23
C PHE A 81 5.37 -2.16 6.25
N ARG A 82 5.86 -2.63 7.39
CA ARG A 82 6.32 -4.00 7.59
C ARG A 82 5.18 -5.01 7.67
N THR A 83 4.04 -4.57 8.18
CA THR A 83 2.86 -5.42 8.29
C THR A 83 2.06 -5.35 7.00
N LEU A 84 1.71 -6.52 6.47
CA LEU A 84 0.93 -6.66 5.25
C LEU A 84 -0.57 -6.59 5.54
N ILE A 85 -1.32 -6.10 4.55
CA ILE A 85 -2.76 -6.30 4.45
C ILE A 85 -2.96 -7.63 3.74
N ILE A 86 -3.79 -8.51 4.30
CA ILE A 86 -4.08 -9.82 3.71
C ILE A 86 -5.48 -9.75 3.12
N LEU A 87 -5.59 -10.06 1.83
CA LEU A 87 -6.84 -10.22 1.10
C LEU A 87 -6.90 -11.64 0.54
N LEU A 88 -8.12 -12.17 0.43
CA LEU A 88 -8.36 -13.47 -0.19
C LEU A 88 -8.42 -13.32 -1.72
N ASP A 89 -8.07 -14.38 -2.46
CA ASP A 89 -7.99 -14.31 -3.92
C ASP A 89 -9.30 -13.86 -4.58
N TYR A 90 -10.44 -14.36 -4.11
CA TYR A 90 -11.75 -13.96 -4.65
C TYR A 90 -12.07 -12.47 -4.41
N GLN A 91 -11.47 -11.85 -3.39
CA GLN A 91 -11.62 -10.41 -3.12
C GLN A 91 -10.72 -9.58 -4.02
N PHE A 92 -9.57 -10.12 -4.42
CA PHE A 92 -8.58 -9.42 -5.23
C PHE A 92 -8.79 -9.59 -6.74
N ASN A 93 -9.25 -10.77 -7.18
CA ASN A 93 -9.37 -11.13 -8.60
C ASN A 93 -10.20 -10.15 -9.44
N PRO A 94 -11.39 -9.68 -9.00
CA PRO A 94 -12.17 -8.71 -9.76
C PRO A 94 -11.39 -7.42 -10.05
N PHE A 95 -10.53 -7.01 -9.11
CA PHE A 95 -9.71 -5.80 -9.27
C PHE A 95 -8.51 -6.03 -10.19
N SER A 96 -7.87 -7.20 -10.09
CA SER A 96 -6.64 -7.52 -10.82
C SER A 96 -6.83 -7.84 -12.29
N HIS A 97 -7.93 -8.51 -12.64
CA HIS A 97 -8.17 -8.95 -14.02
C HIS A 97 -8.93 -7.92 -14.85
N ASP A 98 -9.93 -7.27 -14.25
CA ASP A 98 -10.88 -6.48 -15.04
C ASP A 98 -10.41 -5.02 -15.24
N LEU A 99 -9.55 -4.50 -14.36
CA LEU A 99 -9.21 -3.07 -14.32
C LEU A 99 -7.71 -2.76 -14.40
N PHE A 100 -6.88 -3.52 -13.70
CA PHE A 100 -5.46 -3.22 -13.55
C PHE A 100 -4.60 -4.44 -13.82
N TYR A 101 -4.63 -4.92 -15.07
CA TYR A 101 -3.74 -5.99 -15.50
C TYR A 101 -2.30 -5.45 -15.55
N GLU A 102 -1.41 -6.10 -14.80
CA GLU A 102 0.04 -5.83 -14.77
C GLU A 102 0.45 -4.35 -14.64
N SER A 103 -0.37 -3.55 -13.96
CA SER A 103 -0.13 -2.13 -13.75
C SER A 103 0.89 -1.88 -12.63
N TYR A 104 2.11 -2.39 -12.82
CA TYR A 104 3.23 -2.21 -11.90
C TYR A 104 4.55 -2.04 -12.65
N ARG A 105 5.47 -1.29 -12.03
CA ARG A 105 6.84 -1.16 -12.52
C ARG A 105 7.72 -2.23 -11.88
N GLY A 106 8.55 -2.90 -12.68
CA GLY A 106 9.53 -3.87 -12.18
C GLY A 106 10.49 -3.29 -11.13
N SER A 107 11.14 -4.18 -10.37
CA SER A 107 12.16 -3.77 -9.40
C SER A 107 13.26 -2.96 -10.10
N GLN A 108 13.78 -1.96 -9.40
CA GLN A 108 14.86 -1.10 -9.91
C GLN A 108 16.07 -1.28 -9.01
N PRO A 109 17.31 -1.24 -9.55
CA PRO A 109 18.51 -1.47 -8.76
C PRO A 109 18.61 -0.49 -7.59
N LEU A 110 19.04 -0.96 -6.41
CA LEU A 110 19.18 -0.11 -5.23
C LEU A 110 20.31 0.92 -5.37
N TYR A 111 21.37 0.55 -6.09
CA TYR A 111 22.64 1.29 -6.16
C TYR A 111 23.14 1.65 -4.75
N TYR A 112 23.54 2.90 -4.53
CA TYR A 112 24.13 3.38 -3.28
C TYR A 112 23.10 3.97 -2.30
N ARG A 113 21.80 3.79 -2.57
CA ARG A 113 20.74 4.37 -1.75
C ARG A 113 20.65 3.68 -0.40
N ARG A 114 20.48 4.48 0.65
CA ARG A 114 20.27 3.98 2.02
C ARG A 114 18.78 3.77 2.27
N ILE A 115 18.47 2.63 2.89
CA ILE A 115 17.13 2.32 3.37
C ILE A 115 17.14 2.45 4.90
N TYR A 116 16.28 3.31 5.41
CA TYR A 116 16.05 3.48 6.85
C TYR A 116 14.93 2.54 7.30
N ARG A 117 14.92 2.15 8.57
CA ARG A 117 13.85 1.37 9.19
C ARG A 117 13.54 1.89 10.59
N SER A 118 12.30 1.75 11.02
CA SER A 118 11.84 2.23 12.34
C SER A 118 11.85 1.17 13.45
N PHE A 119 12.09 -0.10 13.11
CA PHE A 119 12.07 -1.23 14.04
C PHE A 119 13.48 -1.80 14.28
N LYS A 120 13.66 -2.44 15.44
CA LYS A 120 14.95 -3.03 15.83
C LYS A 120 15.31 -4.20 14.92
N ASN A 121 16.61 -4.38 14.65
CA ASN A 121 17.08 -5.59 13.99
C ASN A 121 16.75 -6.80 14.87
N LYS A 122 16.07 -7.81 14.32
CA LYS A 122 16.22 -9.15 14.89
C LYS A 122 17.68 -9.54 14.60
N ILE A 123 18.40 -10.00 15.61
CA ILE A 123 19.87 -10.17 15.67
C ILE A 123 20.50 -10.54 14.31
N ILE A 124 21.62 -9.87 14.00
CA ILE A 124 22.44 -9.94 12.77
C ILE A 124 22.46 -11.35 12.18
N SER A 125 21.69 -11.57 11.11
CA SER A 125 21.98 -12.65 10.18
C SER A 125 23.32 -12.33 9.52
N THR A 126 24.28 -13.24 9.59
CA THR A 126 25.57 -13.16 8.90
C THR A 126 25.44 -13.35 7.38
N ARG A 127 24.21 -13.50 6.86
CA ARG A 127 23.94 -13.52 5.43
C ARG A 127 23.54 -12.11 4.98
N PRO A 128 24.21 -11.52 3.98
CA PRO A 128 23.73 -10.29 3.37
C PRO A 128 22.30 -10.55 2.89
N ASP A 129 21.41 -9.64 3.25
CA ASP A 129 19.97 -9.72 3.00
C ASP A 129 19.70 -9.40 1.51
N GLN A 130 20.31 -10.18 0.61
CA GLN A 130 20.11 -10.07 -0.83
C GLN A 130 18.88 -10.85 -1.31
N ASN A 131 18.34 -11.75 -0.47
CA ASN A 131 17.27 -12.68 -0.86
C ASN A 131 15.92 -12.46 -0.16
N SER A 132 15.76 -11.48 0.72
CA SER A 132 14.44 -11.20 1.33
C SER A 132 13.57 -10.25 0.51
N PHE A 133 14.10 -9.64 -0.55
CA PHE A 133 13.32 -8.79 -1.47
C PHE A 133 12.56 -9.59 -2.54
N GLY A 134 12.74 -10.92 -2.61
CA GLY A 134 12.08 -11.81 -3.57
C GLY A 134 10.65 -12.23 -3.21
N ILE A 135 10.06 -11.69 -2.14
CA ILE A 135 8.68 -12.01 -1.71
C ILE A 135 7.93 -10.71 -1.39
N PHE A 136 7.94 -9.75 -2.31
CA PHE A 136 6.91 -8.70 -2.33
C PHE A 136 5.97 -8.96 -3.49
N TYR A 137 5.26 -10.09 -3.44
CA TYR A 137 4.12 -10.30 -4.33
C TYR A 137 3.03 -9.27 -3.94
N LYS A 138 2.68 -8.41 -4.90
CA LYS A 138 1.48 -7.56 -4.90
C LYS A 138 1.27 -6.69 -3.65
N GLN A 139 2.28 -5.90 -3.27
CA GLN A 139 2.01 -4.74 -2.40
C GLN A 139 1.31 -3.67 -3.24
N ILE A 140 -0.01 -3.50 -3.05
CA ILE A 140 -0.71 -2.32 -3.55
C ILE A 140 -0.06 -1.11 -2.86
N PHE A 141 0.61 -0.27 -3.63
CA PHE A 141 1.00 1.06 -3.19
C PHE A 141 -0.25 1.93 -3.24
N LEU A 142 -1.01 1.98 -2.14
CA LEU A 142 -1.96 3.06 -1.91
C LEU A 142 -1.13 4.33 -1.69
N PHE A 143 -0.87 5.06 -2.77
CA PHE A 143 -0.46 6.45 -2.70
C PHE A 143 -1.71 7.30 -2.45
N PRO A 144 -1.89 7.93 -1.27
CA PRO A 144 -2.59 9.19 -1.23
C PRO A 144 -1.56 10.27 -1.61
N ILE A 145 -1.49 10.64 -2.88
CA ILE A 145 -0.93 11.96 -3.23
C ILE A 145 -1.99 12.97 -2.80
N LEU A 146 -1.92 13.41 -1.55
CA LEU A 146 -2.39 14.73 -1.15
C LEU A 146 -1.29 15.72 -1.56
N ASP A 147 -1.19 16.00 -2.85
CA ASP A 147 -0.50 17.18 -3.32
C ASP A 147 -1.55 18.14 -3.90
N LYS A 148 -1.96 19.10 -3.06
CA LYS A 148 -2.97 20.11 -3.39
C LYS A 148 -2.46 21.15 -4.42
N ASN A 149 -1.32 20.94 -5.05
CA ASN A 149 -0.67 21.94 -5.90
C ASN A 149 -0.56 21.59 -7.39
N LEU A 150 -1.14 20.48 -7.87
CA LEU A 150 -1.23 20.18 -9.31
C LEU A 150 -2.56 20.68 -9.94
N LEU A 151 -2.96 21.90 -9.57
CA LEU A 151 -3.96 22.72 -10.27
C LEU A 151 -3.34 24.07 -10.61
N SER A 152 -2.32 24.09 -11.48
CA SER A 152 -1.90 25.28 -12.24
C SER A 152 -0.77 24.93 -13.21
N ALA A 153 -1.10 24.19 -14.26
CA ALA A 153 -0.26 24.17 -15.46
C ALA A 153 -1.14 23.94 -16.69
N GLN A 154 -2.08 24.86 -16.92
CA GLN A 154 -2.45 25.17 -18.30
C GLN A 154 -1.26 25.94 -18.90
N VAL A 155 -0.42 25.25 -19.68
CA VAL A 155 0.48 25.94 -20.59
C VAL A 155 -0.33 26.33 -21.82
N GLN A 156 -0.34 27.64 -22.04
CA GLN A 156 -1.09 28.38 -23.03
C GLN A 156 -0.78 27.95 -24.47
N SER A 157 -1.84 28.01 -25.28
CA SER A 157 -1.79 28.22 -26.72
C SER A 157 -1.27 29.63 -27.03
N SER A 158 -0.33 29.72 -27.98
CA SER A 158 -0.05 30.84 -28.90
C SER A 158 1.21 30.47 -29.69
N ALA A 159 1.34 30.57 -31.01
CA ALA A 159 0.54 31.18 -32.07
C ALA A 159 0.81 30.40 -33.38
#